data_AF-A0A973EF91-F1
#
_entry.id   AF-A0A973EF91-F1
#
_cell.length_a   1.000
_cell.length_b   1.000
_cell.length_c   1.000
_cell.angle_alpha   90.00
_cell.angle_beta   90.00
_cell.angle_gamma   90.00
#
_symmetry.space_group_name_H-M   'P 1'
#
loop_
_entity.id
_entity.type
_entity.pdbx_description
1 polymer ?
#
loop_
_entity_poly.entity_id
_entity_poly.type
_entity_poly.pdbx_seq_one_letter_code
_entity_poly.pdbx_strand_id
1 'polypeptide(L)'
;MGQRIARRDLLHGLGAAAAASFLPGRALAEQVLAAEQQGALYYPPALTGLRGNHAGSFDVAHELAREGRTDWGPVLEPDAQAYDLVVVGAGISGLAAAHFYLQQQPGARVLLLDNHDDFGGHAQRNEFTLDGQTILGYAGSQSLSEPSFYPPLVKQFIRDLGIDVDRLGNAYDQQFFLRHGLAPAVHFATEQWGSHGLARQELGPLRYIPMAPGQTPEEAVAALAAAFEVCGFSECGY
;
A
#
# COMPACT_ATOMS: atom_id res chain seq x y z
N MET A 1 -5.24 18.87 -27.18
CA MET A 1 -6.26 17.83 -26.91
C MET A 1 -6.76 17.34 -28.27
N GLY A 2 -6.67 16.03 -28.57
CA GLY A 2 -7.06 15.50 -29.89
C GLY A 2 -6.15 14.41 -30.48
N GLN A 3 -5.16 13.90 -29.75
CA GLN A 3 -4.38 12.75 -30.20
C GLN A 3 -4.95 11.45 -29.63
N ARG A 4 -5.07 10.43 -30.49
CA ARG A 4 -5.47 9.07 -30.10
C ARG A 4 -4.34 8.46 -29.26
N ILE A 5 -4.69 7.90 -28.11
CA ILE A 5 -3.74 7.18 -27.23
C ILE A 5 -3.65 5.75 -27.74
N ALA A 6 -2.46 5.17 -27.93
CA ALA A 6 -2.36 3.76 -28.31
C ALA A 6 -2.59 2.83 -27.13
N ARG A 7 -3.30 1.72 -27.39
CA ARG A 7 -3.44 0.67 -26.39
C ARG A 7 -2.15 -0.09 -26.25
N ARG A 8 -1.83 -0.37 -25.00
CA ARG A 8 -1.03 -1.50 -24.56
C ARG A 8 -1.94 -2.24 -23.61
N ASP A 9 -2.25 -3.50 -23.89
CA ASP A 9 -3.08 -4.31 -23.00
C ASP A 9 -2.43 -4.34 -21.60
N LEU A 10 -3.26 -4.47 -20.57
CA LEU A 10 -2.82 -4.50 -19.17
C LEU A 10 -1.61 -5.45 -19.04
N LEU A 11 -0.58 -5.07 -18.26
CA LEU A 11 0.64 -5.83 -17.92
C LEU A 11 1.93 -5.58 -18.74
N HIS A 12 2.16 -4.38 -19.27
CA HIS A 12 3.47 -4.04 -19.85
C HIS A 12 4.51 -3.55 -18.81
N GLY A 13 4.92 -4.46 -17.93
CA GLY A 13 6.20 -4.43 -17.23
C GLY A 13 7.36 -5.12 -17.98
N LEU A 14 7.14 -5.65 -19.20
CA LEU A 14 8.18 -6.30 -20.01
C LEU A 14 8.20 -5.74 -21.44
N GLY A 15 8.47 -4.44 -21.53
CA GLY A 15 8.56 -3.70 -22.78
C GLY A 15 9.97 -3.47 -23.31
N ALA A 16 10.99 -4.15 -22.80
CA ALA A 16 12.35 -4.14 -23.36
C ALA A 16 12.54 -5.28 -24.37
N ALA A 17 11.75 -5.29 -25.45
CA ALA A 17 11.84 -6.29 -26.50
C ALA A 17 12.03 -5.65 -27.89
N ALA A 18 13.17 -4.97 -28.08
CA ALA A 18 13.69 -4.70 -29.42
C ALA A 18 15.23 -4.59 -29.52
N ALA A 19 16.00 -4.95 -28.48
CA ALA A 19 17.47 -4.94 -28.54
C ALA A 19 18.14 -6.20 -27.95
N ALA A 20 17.40 -7.30 -27.74
CA ALA A 20 17.93 -8.52 -27.12
C ALA A 20 18.19 -9.66 -28.12
N SER A 21 18.73 -9.34 -29.30
CA SER A 21 19.05 -10.33 -30.33
C SER A 21 20.14 -11.34 -29.92
N PHE A 22 20.81 -11.15 -28.78
CA PHE A 22 21.79 -12.10 -28.26
C PHE A 22 21.81 -12.03 -26.72
N LEU A 23 21.03 -12.88 -26.02
CA LEU A 23 21.18 -13.37 -24.62
C LEU A 23 19.85 -14.00 -24.12
N PRO A 24 19.82 -14.82 -23.04
CA PRO A 24 18.89 -15.94 -22.83
C PRO A 24 17.50 -15.57 -22.30
N GLY A 25 16.89 -14.49 -22.80
CA GLY A 25 15.58 -13.98 -22.35
C GLY A 25 14.35 -14.58 -23.04
N ARG A 26 14.51 -15.34 -24.14
CA ARG A 26 13.37 -15.90 -24.90
C ARG A 26 12.58 -16.95 -24.11
N ALA A 27 13.26 -17.74 -23.27
CA ALA A 27 12.60 -18.78 -22.47
C ALA A 27 11.66 -18.19 -21.40
N LEU A 28 11.98 -17.01 -20.85
CA LEU A 28 11.15 -16.35 -19.84
C LEU A 28 9.92 -15.67 -20.48
N ALA A 29 10.11 -15.03 -21.63
CA ALA A 29 9.02 -14.38 -22.37
C ALA A 29 7.99 -15.40 -22.90
N GLU A 30 8.44 -16.57 -23.38
CA GLU A 30 7.55 -17.66 -23.80
C GLU A 30 6.81 -18.30 -22.61
N GLN A 31 7.41 -18.34 -21.41
CA GLN A 31 6.76 -18.82 -20.19
C GLN A 31 5.67 -17.86 -19.69
N VAL A 32 5.85 -16.53 -19.84
CA VAL A 32 4.86 -15.52 -19.45
C VAL A 32 3.67 -15.53 -20.41
N LEU A 33 3.89 -15.61 -21.73
CA LEU A 33 2.79 -15.76 -22.70
C LEU A 33 2.04 -17.09 -22.53
N ALA A 34 2.75 -18.17 -22.18
CA ALA A 34 2.11 -19.45 -21.86
C ALA A 34 1.27 -19.37 -20.57
N ALA A 35 1.67 -18.54 -19.60
CA ALA A 35 0.94 -18.29 -18.36
C ALA A 35 -0.30 -17.39 -18.53
N GLU A 36 -0.34 -16.52 -19.55
CA GLU A 36 -1.55 -15.76 -19.92
C GLU A 36 -2.57 -16.62 -20.70
N GLN A 37 -2.10 -17.55 -21.55
CA GLN A 37 -2.98 -18.41 -22.36
C GLN A 37 -3.56 -19.59 -21.57
N GLN A 38 -2.93 -19.99 -20.48
CA GLN A 38 -3.53 -20.87 -19.49
C GLN A 38 -4.27 -19.96 -18.50
N GLY A 39 -5.60 -20.01 -18.41
CA GLY A 39 -6.43 -19.17 -17.54
C GLY A 39 -6.21 -19.37 -16.02
N ALA A 40 -4.96 -19.59 -15.60
CA ALA A 40 -4.48 -19.65 -14.24
C ALA A 40 -3.50 -18.48 -13.97
N LEU A 41 -4.03 -17.48 -13.28
CA LEU A 41 -3.38 -16.85 -12.11
C LEU A 41 -2.28 -15.80 -12.34
N TYR A 42 -2.41 -14.86 -13.30
CA TYR A 42 -1.81 -13.54 -13.08
C TYR A 42 -2.67 -12.76 -12.08
N TYR A 43 -2.30 -12.85 -10.80
CA TYR A 43 -3.03 -12.26 -9.70
C TYR A 43 -2.03 -11.71 -8.66
N PRO A 44 -1.59 -10.45 -8.83
CA PRO A 44 -0.56 -9.83 -8.00
C PRO A 44 -0.76 -9.94 -6.49
N PRO A 45 -2.00 -9.88 -5.95
CA PRO A 45 -2.22 -10.03 -4.50
C PRO A 45 -1.72 -11.35 -3.92
N ALA A 46 -1.66 -12.44 -4.69
CA ALA A 46 -1.16 -13.74 -4.23
C ALA A 46 0.37 -13.90 -4.36
N LEU A 47 1.08 -12.91 -4.90
CA LEU A 47 2.53 -12.97 -5.04
C LEU A 47 3.21 -12.81 -3.67
N THR A 48 4.21 -13.65 -3.43
CA THR A 48 5.02 -13.63 -2.20
C THR A 48 6.31 -12.81 -2.37
N GLY A 49 6.92 -12.38 -1.26
CA GLY A 49 8.18 -11.63 -1.26
C GLY A 49 8.00 -10.17 -0.88
N LEU A 50 9.03 -9.34 -1.08
CA LEU A 50 8.90 -7.88 -0.91
C LEU A 50 8.09 -7.31 -2.07
N ARG A 51 6.98 -6.65 -1.74
CA ARG A 51 5.99 -6.09 -2.66
C ARG A 51 5.89 -4.57 -2.49
N GLY A 52 5.21 -3.91 -3.43
CA GLY A 52 5.12 -2.46 -3.55
C GLY A 52 5.90 -1.97 -4.76
N ASN A 53 6.74 -0.96 -4.58
CA ASN A 53 7.74 -0.56 -5.56
C ASN A 53 8.65 -1.76 -5.90
N HIS A 54 8.52 -2.32 -7.09
CA HIS A 54 9.20 -3.54 -7.51
C HIS A 54 10.18 -3.26 -8.65
N ALA A 55 11.12 -4.19 -8.92
CA ALA A 55 11.96 -4.08 -10.10
C ALA A 55 11.07 -3.92 -11.36
N GLY A 56 11.36 -2.94 -12.21
CA GLY A 56 10.49 -2.55 -13.32
C GLY A 56 9.68 -1.27 -13.08
N SER A 57 9.21 -0.99 -11.86
CA SER A 57 8.30 0.14 -11.61
C SER A 57 8.95 1.51 -11.81
N PHE A 58 10.28 1.59 -11.83
CA PHE A 58 11.04 2.85 -11.96
C PHE A 58 11.74 3.00 -13.30
N ASP A 59 11.74 1.95 -14.13
CA ASP A 59 12.66 1.84 -15.27
C ASP A 59 12.39 2.95 -16.28
N VAL A 60 11.13 3.11 -16.70
CA VAL A 60 10.70 4.18 -17.62
C VAL A 60 11.03 5.58 -17.08
N ALA A 61 10.83 5.79 -15.77
CA ALA A 61 11.12 7.08 -15.15
C ALA A 61 12.63 7.36 -15.12
N HIS A 62 13.45 6.34 -14.88
CA HIS A 62 14.91 6.45 -14.93
C HIS A 62 15.45 6.62 -16.35
N GLU A 63 14.93 5.87 -17.32
CA GLU A 63 15.27 6.05 -18.74
C GLU A 63 15.01 7.49 -19.18
N LEU A 64 13.88 8.08 -18.79
CA LEU A 64 13.58 9.49 -19.07
C LEU A 64 14.53 10.44 -18.31
N ALA A 65 14.59 10.33 -16.98
CA ALA A 65 15.20 11.34 -16.13
C ALA A 65 16.73 11.25 -16.04
N ARG A 66 17.29 10.04 -16.16
CA ARG A 66 18.73 9.78 -16.01
C ARG A 66 19.41 9.49 -17.33
N GLU A 67 18.74 8.77 -18.23
CA GLU A 67 19.31 8.36 -19.52
C GLU A 67 18.93 9.32 -20.66
N GLY A 68 18.01 10.25 -20.41
CA GLY A 68 17.58 11.24 -21.39
C GLY A 68 16.78 10.64 -22.55
N ARG A 69 16.18 9.47 -22.37
CA ARG A 69 15.35 8.82 -23.38
C ARG A 69 14.09 9.65 -23.61
N THR A 70 13.96 10.18 -24.83
CA THR A 70 12.78 10.96 -25.28
C THR A 70 11.99 10.26 -26.38
N ASP A 71 12.53 9.20 -26.97
CA ASP A 71 11.88 8.40 -28.01
C ASP A 71 11.48 7.01 -27.48
N TRP A 72 10.19 6.71 -27.62
CA TRP A 72 9.56 5.46 -27.17
C TRP A 72 9.14 4.57 -28.35
N GLY A 73 9.57 4.91 -29.56
CA GLY A 73 9.23 4.21 -30.79
C GLY A 73 7.92 4.72 -31.41
N PRO A 74 7.60 4.24 -32.62
CA PRO A 74 6.38 4.62 -33.31
C PRO A 74 5.14 4.04 -32.60
N VAL A 75 4.04 4.78 -32.68
CA VAL A 75 2.73 4.33 -32.22
C VAL A 75 2.20 3.25 -33.17
N LEU A 76 2.07 2.01 -32.71
CA LEU A 76 1.67 0.88 -33.57
C LEU A 76 0.15 0.69 -33.65
N GLU A 77 -0.59 0.97 -32.56
CA GLU A 77 -2.04 0.71 -32.47
C GLU A 77 -2.80 1.80 -31.70
N PRO A 78 -3.05 2.97 -32.31
CA PRO A 78 -3.81 4.05 -31.67
C PRO A 78 -5.27 3.62 -31.43
N ASP A 79 -5.82 3.89 -30.23
CA ASP A 79 -7.25 3.70 -29.99
C ASP A 79 -8.07 4.50 -30.99
N ALA A 80 -9.09 3.88 -31.56
CA ALA A 80 -9.95 4.54 -32.53
C ALA A 80 -10.72 5.72 -31.93
N GLN A 81 -10.93 5.72 -30.60
CA GLN A 81 -11.73 6.69 -29.86
C GLN A 81 -10.91 7.36 -28.75
N ALA A 82 -11.15 8.65 -28.52
CA ALA A 82 -10.54 9.39 -27.43
C ALA A 82 -11.09 8.94 -26.06
N TYR A 83 -10.31 9.19 -25.02
CA TYR A 83 -10.73 9.05 -23.63
C TYR A 83 -11.22 10.41 -23.11
N ASP A 84 -12.29 10.39 -22.33
CA ASP A 84 -12.86 11.59 -21.69
C ASP A 84 -12.04 12.02 -20.47
N LEU A 85 -11.37 11.06 -19.83
CA LEU A 85 -10.45 11.28 -18.72
C LEU A 85 -9.24 10.33 -18.83
N VAL A 86 -8.05 10.87 -18.61
CA VAL A 86 -6.82 10.09 -18.41
C VAL A 86 -6.31 10.38 -17.00
N VAL A 87 -6.07 9.32 -16.24
CA VAL A 87 -5.56 9.38 -14.87
C VAL A 87 -4.21 8.67 -14.83
N VAL A 88 -3.18 9.36 -14.33
CA VAL A 88 -1.86 8.79 -14.12
C VAL A 88 -1.71 8.48 -12.63
N GLY A 89 -1.53 7.19 -12.33
CA GLY A 89 -1.58 6.58 -11.01
C GLY A 89 -2.97 6.03 -10.68
N ALA A 90 -3.08 4.71 -10.58
CA ALA A 90 -4.25 3.96 -10.13
C ALA A 90 -4.23 3.68 -8.62
N GLY A 91 -3.63 4.58 -7.83
CA GLY A 91 -3.77 4.60 -6.37
C GLY A 91 -5.13 5.14 -5.92
N ILE A 92 -5.35 5.23 -4.60
CA ILE A 92 -6.63 5.68 -4.02
C ILE A 92 -7.12 7.01 -4.59
N SER A 93 -6.24 7.99 -4.79
CA SER A 93 -6.59 9.31 -5.34
C SER A 93 -7.01 9.23 -6.82
N GLY A 94 -6.31 8.43 -7.63
CA GLY A 94 -6.62 8.28 -9.05
C GLY A 94 -7.90 7.50 -9.28
N LEU A 95 -8.10 6.42 -8.51
CA LEU A 95 -9.35 5.65 -8.50
C LEU A 95 -10.53 6.50 -8.03
N ALA A 96 -10.35 7.34 -7.00
CA ALA A 96 -11.38 8.28 -6.55
C ALA A 96 -11.70 9.32 -7.62
N ALA A 97 -10.70 9.87 -8.31
CA ALA A 97 -10.91 10.81 -9.42
C ALA A 97 -11.72 10.16 -10.56
N ALA A 98 -11.36 8.94 -10.95
CA ALA A 98 -12.11 8.17 -11.95
C ALA A 98 -13.55 7.90 -11.50
N HIS A 99 -13.74 7.48 -10.25
CA HIS A 99 -15.05 7.20 -9.65
C HIS A 99 -15.97 8.44 -9.68
N PHE A 100 -15.50 9.58 -9.16
CA PHE A 100 -16.30 10.81 -9.13
C PHE A 100 -16.56 11.38 -10.52
N TYR A 101 -15.66 11.15 -11.49
CA TYR A 101 -15.89 11.52 -12.88
C TYR A 101 -17.00 10.67 -13.50
N LEU A 102 -16.97 9.35 -13.28
CA LEU A 102 -18.00 8.42 -13.77
C LEU A 102 -19.37 8.65 -13.10
N GLN A 103 -19.42 9.11 -11.85
CA GLN A 103 -20.67 9.53 -11.23
C GLN A 103 -21.31 10.72 -11.96
N GLN A 104 -20.51 11.65 -12.46
CA GLN A 104 -20.98 12.82 -13.20
C GLN A 104 -21.23 12.51 -14.69
N GLN A 105 -20.47 11.56 -15.26
CA GLN A 105 -20.52 11.15 -16.66
C GLN A 105 -20.50 9.62 -16.77
N PRO A 106 -21.64 8.94 -16.56
CA PRO A 106 -21.69 7.46 -16.50
C PRO A 106 -21.28 6.73 -17.77
N GLY A 107 -21.25 7.43 -18.92
CA GLY A 107 -20.82 6.88 -20.21
C GLY A 107 -19.37 7.23 -20.59
N ALA A 108 -18.63 7.92 -19.73
CA ALA A 108 -17.28 8.36 -20.04
C ALA A 108 -16.28 7.19 -20.17
N ARG A 109 -15.39 7.30 -21.14
CA ARG A 109 -14.23 6.42 -21.30
C ARG A 109 -13.07 6.97 -20.49
N VAL A 110 -12.74 6.28 -19.40
CA VAL A 110 -11.60 6.63 -18.53
C VAL A 110 -10.42 5.69 -18.80
N LEU A 111 -9.22 6.26 -18.96
CA LEU A 111 -7.96 5.53 -19.00
C LEU A 111 -7.21 5.71 -17.67
N LEU A 112 -6.93 4.62 -16.98
CA LEU A 112 -6.03 4.58 -15.82
C LEU A 112 -4.67 4.05 -16.26
N LEU A 113 -3.60 4.76 -15.93
CA LEU A 113 -2.22 4.36 -16.20
C LEU A 113 -1.51 4.17 -14.87
N ASP A 114 -1.00 2.97 -14.60
CA ASP A 114 -0.16 2.70 -13.44
C ASP A 114 1.09 1.93 -13.86
N ASN A 115 2.20 2.18 -13.17
CA ASN A 115 3.46 1.50 -13.37
C ASN A 115 3.59 0.23 -12.50
N HIS A 116 2.67 0.00 -11.57
CA HIS A 116 2.58 -1.20 -10.77
C HIS A 116 1.82 -2.31 -11.50
N ASP A 117 2.11 -3.54 -11.09
CA ASP A 117 1.43 -4.75 -11.53
C ASP A 117 -0.02 -4.87 -11.04
N ASP A 118 -0.43 -4.06 -10.07
CA ASP A 118 -1.79 -4.00 -9.52
C ASP A 118 -2.21 -2.56 -9.16
N PHE A 119 -3.52 -2.32 -9.08
CA PHE A 119 -4.06 -1.03 -8.66
C PHE A 119 -4.05 -0.87 -7.12
N GLY A 120 -4.36 0.33 -6.65
CA GLY A 120 -4.50 0.65 -5.21
C GLY A 120 -3.32 1.42 -4.62
N GLY A 121 -2.15 1.42 -5.27
CA GLY A 121 -0.96 2.11 -4.79
C GLY A 121 -0.58 1.64 -3.38
N HIS A 122 -0.37 2.58 -2.44
CA HIS A 122 -0.09 2.22 -1.04
C HIS A 122 -1.20 1.41 -0.36
N ALA A 123 -2.43 1.40 -0.88
CA ALA A 123 -3.57 0.65 -0.34
C ALA A 123 -3.76 -0.74 -1.00
N GLN A 124 -2.70 -1.30 -1.59
CA GLN A 124 -2.69 -2.69 -2.08
C GLN A 124 -2.87 -3.71 -0.94
N ARG A 125 -3.32 -4.92 -1.30
CA ARG A 125 -3.46 -6.05 -0.38
C ARG A 125 -2.49 -7.18 -0.73
N ASN A 126 -2.07 -7.90 0.29
CA ASN A 126 -1.32 -9.15 0.17
C ASN A 126 -2.22 -10.30 0.61
N GLU A 127 -2.15 -11.44 -0.07
CA GLU A 127 -2.92 -12.63 0.24
C GLU A 127 -1.99 -13.79 0.57
N PHE A 128 -2.26 -14.45 1.70
CA PHE A 128 -1.54 -15.62 2.16
C PHE A 128 -2.52 -16.77 2.30
N THR A 129 -2.06 -17.99 2.08
CA THR A 129 -2.84 -19.18 2.43
C THR A 129 -2.22 -19.84 3.65
N LEU A 130 -2.97 -19.95 4.73
CA LEU A 130 -2.59 -20.62 5.97
C LEU A 130 -3.68 -21.63 6.32
N ASP A 131 -3.32 -22.90 6.48
CA ASP A 131 -4.24 -24.00 6.84
C ASP A 131 -5.51 -24.07 5.97
N GLY A 132 -5.37 -23.79 4.67
CA GLY A 132 -6.48 -23.79 3.71
C GLY A 132 -7.38 -22.54 3.78
N GLN A 133 -7.03 -21.54 4.60
CA GLN A 133 -7.72 -20.26 4.69
C GLN A 133 -6.91 -19.15 4.02
N THR A 134 -7.59 -18.28 3.29
CA THR A 134 -7.00 -17.05 2.75
C THR A 134 -6.94 -15.98 3.84
N ILE A 135 -5.74 -15.53 4.16
CA ILE A 135 -5.47 -14.40 5.04
C ILE A 135 -5.16 -13.18 4.20
N LEU A 136 -5.90 -12.10 4.41
CA LEU A 136 -5.67 -10.81 3.78
C LEU A 136 -4.80 -9.94 4.70
N GLY A 137 -3.68 -9.45 4.16
CA GLY A 137 -2.81 -8.48 4.79
C GLY A 137 -2.79 -7.16 4.00
N TYR A 138 -2.33 -6.09 4.64
CA TYR A 138 -2.07 -4.81 3.98
C TYR A 138 -0.68 -4.82 3.32
N ALA A 139 -0.54 -4.13 2.19
CA ALA A 139 0.75 -3.89 1.53
C ALA A 139 1.29 -2.46 1.75
N GLY A 140 0.66 -1.68 2.64
CA GLY A 140 1.10 -0.34 3.02
C GLY A 140 0.13 0.34 3.98
N SER A 141 -0.98 0.85 3.44
CA SER A 141 -2.06 1.46 4.23
C SER A 141 -2.73 0.41 5.11
N GLN A 142 -2.53 0.53 6.42
CA GLN A 142 -2.99 -0.46 7.39
C GLN A 142 -4.41 -0.20 7.90
N SER A 143 -4.78 1.07 8.13
CA SER A 143 -6.01 1.42 8.85
C SER A 143 -6.67 2.70 8.34
N LEU A 144 -7.96 2.83 8.66
CA LEU A 144 -8.70 4.09 8.57
C LEU A 144 -8.61 4.78 9.93
N SER A 145 -7.82 5.84 10.02
CA SER A 145 -7.71 6.62 11.25
C SER A 145 -8.96 7.48 11.42
N GLU A 146 -9.65 7.33 12.56
CA GLU A 146 -10.75 8.20 13.00
C GLU A 146 -11.84 8.45 11.92
N PRO A 147 -12.45 7.40 11.32
CA PRO A 147 -13.40 7.56 10.22
C PRO A 147 -14.68 8.34 10.61
N SER A 148 -14.98 8.43 11.91
CA SER A 148 -16.07 9.26 12.44
C SER A 148 -15.86 10.76 12.18
N PHE A 149 -14.61 11.23 12.03
CA PHE A 149 -14.28 12.64 11.76
C PHE A 149 -14.17 12.96 10.27
N TYR A 150 -14.35 11.97 9.38
CA TYR A 150 -14.26 12.23 7.95
C TYR A 150 -15.33 13.20 7.45
N PRO A 151 -14.99 14.08 6.48
CA PRO A 151 -15.97 14.94 5.83
C PRO A 151 -17.12 14.13 5.20
N PRO A 152 -18.33 14.71 5.06
CA PRO A 152 -19.48 14.02 4.47
C PRO A 152 -19.19 13.39 3.10
N LEU A 153 -18.41 14.08 2.26
CA LEU A 153 -17.99 13.58 0.94
C LEU A 153 -17.22 12.26 1.04
N VAL A 154 -16.25 12.18 1.96
CA VAL A 154 -15.43 10.97 2.15
C VAL A 154 -16.27 9.84 2.73
N LYS A 155 -17.16 10.14 3.68
CA LYS A 155 -18.10 9.16 4.23
C LYS A 155 -19.04 8.61 3.16
N GLN A 156 -19.50 9.46 2.23
CA GLN A 156 -20.31 9.02 1.10
C GLN A 156 -19.51 8.13 0.17
N PHE A 157 -18.28 8.52 -0.17
CA PHE A 157 -17.39 7.69 -1.00
C PHE A 157 -17.14 6.30 -0.40
N ILE A 158 -16.87 6.21 0.90
CA ILE A 158 -16.72 4.92 1.61
C ILE A 158 -17.99 4.06 1.49
N ARG A 159 -19.18 4.68 1.61
CA ARG A 159 -20.46 3.97 1.40
C ARG A 159 -20.68 3.56 -0.05
N ASP A 160 -20.31 4.39 -1.01
CA ASP A 160 -20.43 4.09 -2.45
C ASP A 160 -19.55 2.88 -2.84
N LEU A 161 -18.42 2.71 -2.15
CA LEU A 161 -17.56 1.53 -2.27
C LEU A 161 -18.10 0.28 -1.53
N GLY A 162 -19.22 0.41 -0.81
CA GLY A 162 -19.82 -0.68 -0.02
C GLY A 162 -19.06 -1.01 1.27
N ILE A 163 -18.22 -0.10 1.77
CA ILE A 163 -17.44 -0.30 2.99
C ILE A 163 -18.30 0.05 4.21
N ASP A 164 -18.49 -0.93 5.08
CA ASP A 164 -19.16 -0.77 6.37
C ASP A 164 -18.13 -0.60 7.48
N VAL A 165 -17.99 0.63 7.96
CA VAL A 165 -17.02 1.02 8.99
C VAL A 165 -17.39 0.44 10.36
N ASP A 166 -18.68 0.29 10.66
CA ASP A 166 -19.14 -0.28 11.93
C ASP A 166 -18.85 -1.78 11.97
N ARG A 167 -19.11 -2.47 10.86
CA ARG A 167 -18.71 -3.88 10.70
C ARG A 167 -17.21 -4.06 10.83
N LEU A 168 -16.40 -3.18 10.23
CA LEU A 168 -14.95 -3.23 10.34
C LEU A 168 -14.50 -3.04 11.80
N GLY A 169 -15.08 -2.07 12.52
CA GLY A 169 -14.79 -1.84 13.93
C GLY A 169 -15.10 -3.06 14.81
N ASN A 170 -16.22 -3.73 14.56
CA ASN A 170 -16.62 -4.93 15.29
C ASN A 170 -15.79 -6.18 14.93
N ALA A 171 -15.19 -6.22 13.74
CA ALA A 171 -14.33 -7.33 13.31
C ALA A 171 -12.92 -7.28 13.92
N TYR A 172 -12.51 -6.12 14.45
CA TYR A 172 -11.18 -5.94 15.02
C TYR A 172 -11.12 -6.45 16.46
N ASP A 173 -10.23 -7.38 16.76
CA ASP A 173 -10.01 -7.87 18.12
C ASP A 173 -9.22 -6.84 18.95
N GLN A 174 -9.94 -5.85 19.48
CA GLN A 174 -9.37 -4.79 20.33
C GLN A 174 -8.77 -5.33 21.64
N GLN A 175 -9.16 -6.55 22.04
CA GLN A 175 -8.72 -7.17 23.28
C GLN A 175 -7.56 -8.15 23.06
N PHE A 176 -7.08 -8.34 21.82
CA PHE A 176 -6.03 -9.30 21.49
C PHE A 176 -4.80 -9.11 22.38
N PHE A 177 -4.21 -7.91 22.39
CA PHE A 177 -3.00 -7.63 23.14
C PHE A 177 -3.21 -7.82 24.65
N LEU A 178 -4.31 -7.28 25.19
CA LEU A 178 -4.66 -7.38 26.61
C LEU A 178 -4.83 -8.83 27.07
N ARG A 179 -5.61 -9.62 26.32
CA ARG A 179 -5.89 -11.03 26.62
C ARG A 179 -4.63 -11.89 26.58
N HIS A 180 -3.63 -11.52 25.77
CA HIS A 180 -2.35 -12.21 25.67
C HIS A 180 -1.26 -11.62 26.57
N GLY A 181 -1.57 -10.63 27.42
CA GLY A 181 -0.59 -9.96 28.29
C GLY A 181 0.52 -9.25 27.52
N LEU A 182 0.24 -8.88 26.26
CA LEU A 182 1.16 -8.17 25.38
C LEU A 182 1.00 -6.66 25.58
N ALA A 183 2.12 -5.98 25.70
CA ALA A 183 2.18 -4.53 25.84
C ALA A 183 3.33 -3.97 25.00
N PRO A 184 3.21 -2.75 24.46
CA PRO A 184 4.33 -2.06 23.85
C PRO A 184 5.47 -1.93 24.86
N ALA A 185 6.70 -2.01 24.38
CA ALA A 185 7.87 -1.85 25.22
C ALA A 185 9.02 -1.21 24.44
N VAL A 186 9.82 -0.42 25.16
CA VAL A 186 11.07 0.14 24.65
C VAL A 186 12.22 -0.69 25.17
N HIS A 187 13.02 -1.20 24.24
CA HIS A 187 14.23 -1.96 24.54
C HIS A 187 15.46 -1.06 24.53
N PHE A 188 16.23 -1.09 25.62
CA PHE A 188 17.49 -0.39 25.78
C PHE A 188 18.63 -1.40 25.67
N ALA A 189 19.37 -1.35 24.57
CA ALA A 189 20.54 -2.19 24.32
C ALA A 189 21.80 -1.60 24.97
N THR A 190 22.64 -2.45 25.58
CA THR A 190 23.83 -2.01 26.33
C THR A 190 24.81 -1.23 25.48
N GLU A 191 24.96 -1.55 24.20
CA GLU A 191 25.91 -0.93 23.28
C GLU A 191 25.64 0.56 23.09
N GLN A 192 24.37 0.96 23.11
CA GLN A 192 23.96 2.34 22.88
C GLN A 192 23.70 3.11 24.18
N TRP A 193 23.29 2.39 25.23
CA TRP A 193 22.71 2.98 26.42
C TRP A 193 23.55 2.72 27.68
N GLY A 194 24.55 1.84 27.63
CA GLY A 194 25.39 1.49 28.78
C GLY A 194 24.76 0.48 29.74
N SER A 195 23.46 0.17 29.57
CA SER A 195 22.74 -0.85 30.32
C SER A 195 21.69 -1.55 29.46
N HIS A 196 21.31 -2.77 29.85
CA HIS A 196 20.26 -3.56 29.21
C HIS A 196 18.96 -3.43 29.99
N GLY A 197 17.86 -3.10 29.31
CA GLY A 197 16.54 -2.99 29.96
C GLY A 197 15.37 -3.00 28.99
N LEU A 198 14.20 -3.38 29.50
CA LEU A 198 12.93 -3.32 28.76
C LEU A 198 11.93 -2.52 29.59
N ALA A 199 11.55 -1.32 29.11
CA ALA A 199 10.51 -0.51 29.73
C ALA A 199 9.17 -0.82 29.06
N ARG A 200 8.24 -1.42 29.80
CA ARG A 200 6.87 -1.62 29.31
C ARG A 200 6.12 -0.28 29.32
N GLN A 201 5.30 -0.07 28.30
CA GLN A 201 4.35 1.04 28.22
C GLN A 201 2.93 0.49 28.33
N GLU A 202 2.02 1.26 28.94
CA GLU A 202 0.60 0.93 28.82
C GLU A 202 0.13 1.08 27.37
N LEU A 203 -0.90 0.33 27.00
CA LEU A 203 -1.57 0.40 25.70
C LEU A 203 -2.34 1.72 25.57
N GLY A 204 -1.60 2.83 25.41
CA GLY A 204 -2.11 4.16 25.09
C GLY A 204 -1.60 4.63 23.73
N PRO A 205 -2.02 5.82 23.25
CA PRO A 205 -1.42 6.39 22.05
C PRO A 205 0.09 6.46 22.24
N LEU A 206 0.86 6.04 21.22
CA LEU A 206 2.32 6.19 21.19
C LEU A 206 2.65 7.68 21.29
N ARG A 207 2.66 8.22 22.52
CA ARG A 207 3.14 9.56 22.78
C ARG A 207 4.64 9.48 22.53
N TYR A 208 5.11 10.31 21.60
CA TYR A 208 6.52 10.57 21.40
C TYR A 208 7.19 10.68 22.77
N ILE A 209 8.10 9.76 23.09
CA ILE A 209 8.87 9.81 24.33
C ILE A 209 9.85 10.97 24.14
N PRO A 210 9.66 12.13 24.78
CA PRO A 210 10.66 13.16 24.71
C PRO A 210 11.80 12.68 25.62
N MET A 211 12.83 12.07 25.02
CA MET A 211 14.11 11.95 25.71
C MET A 211 14.60 13.39 25.92
N ALA A 212 14.55 13.89 27.15
CA ALA A 212 15.13 15.19 27.43
C ALA A 212 16.65 15.12 27.17
N PRO A 213 17.28 16.16 26.61
CA PRO A 213 18.72 16.18 26.42
C PRO A 213 19.43 15.91 27.75
N GLY A 214 20.22 14.83 27.80
CA GLY A 214 21.04 14.50 28.97
C GLY A 214 20.46 13.47 29.94
N GLN A 215 19.30 12.84 29.65
CA GLN A 215 18.82 11.71 30.45
C GLN A 215 19.55 10.41 30.10
N THR A 216 19.97 9.69 31.14
CA THR A 216 20.43 8.30 31.06
C THR A 216 19.25 7.35 30.83
N PRO A 217 19.47 6.13 30.31
CA PRO A 217 18.42 5.14 30.15
C PRO A 217 17.71 4.81 31.46
N GLU A 218 18.45 4.68 32.55
CA GLU A 218 17.88 4.45 33.88
C GLU A 218 16.92 5.57 34.30
N GLU A 219 17.31 6.83 34.05
CA GLU A 219 16.46 7.99 34.33
C GLU A 219 15.23 8.04 33.42
N ALA A 220 15.36 7.66 32.14
CA ALA A 220 14.24 7.58 31.22
C ALA A 220 13.25 6.46 31.61
N VAL A 221 13.76 5.29 32.00
CA VAL A 221 12.97 4.15 32.50
C VAL A 221 12.27 4.51 33.82
N ALA A 222 12.97 5.14 34.75
CA ALA A 222 12.39 5.58 36.03
C ALA A 222 11.32 6.68 35.83
N ALA A 223 11.55 7.63 34.93
CA ALA A 223 10.56 8.65 34.58
C ALA A 223 9.30 8.05 33.92
N LEU A 224 9.48 7.02 33.07
CA LEU A 224 8.38 6.22 32.52
C LEU A 224 7.63 5.45 33.62
N ALA A 225 8.30 4.86 34.59
CA ALA A 225 7.60 4.19 35.69
C ALA A 225 6.79 5.17 36.56
N ALA A 226 7.33 6.37 36.81
CA ALA A 226 6.68 7.40 37.63
C ALA A 226 5.52 8.12 36.93
N ALA A 227 5.54 8.23 35.59
CA ALA A 227 4.46 8.88 34.82
C ALA A 227 3.18 8.04 34.71
N PHE A 228 3.21 6.77 35.12
CA PHE A 228 2.08 5.83 35.02
C PHE A 228 1.57 5.35 36.37
N GLU A 229 2.05 5.89 37.50
CA GLU A 229 1.25 5.89 38.73
C GLU A 229 0.12 6.91 38.55
N VAL A 230 -1.12 6.47 38.79
CA VAL A 230 -2.40 7.20 38.68
C VAL A 230 -3.14 7.01 37.34
N CYS A 231 -3.59 5.78 37.07
CA CYS A 231 -5.03 5.46 36.96
C CYS A 231 -5.23 3.95 37.13
N GLY A 232 -6.07 3.56 38.08
CA GLY A 232 -6.47 2.16 38.23
C GLY A 232 -7.28 1.70 37.02
N PHE A 233 -7.12 0.44 36.63
CA PHE A 233 -7.78 -0.25 35.51
C PHE A 233 -9.32 -0.11 35.47
N SER A 234 -9.95 0.43 36.53
CA SER A 234 -11.39 0.65 36.67
C SER A 234 -11.86 2.10 36.43
N GLU A 235 -10.97 3.08 36.25
CA GLU A 235 -11.34 4.51 36.17
C GLU A 235 -11.23 5.14 34.77
N CYS A 236 -10.61 4.46 33.81
CA CYS A 236 -10.63 4.88 32.41
C CYS A 236 -11.74 4.15 31.66
N GLY A 237 -12.93 4.76 31.62
CA GLY A 237 -14.07 4.24 30.87
C GLY A 237 -13.77 4.14 29.37
N TYR A 238 -13.84 2.92 28.87
CA TYR A 238 -14.21 2.57 27.50
C TYR A 238 -15.21 1.40 27.56
#